data_AF-A0A382E3J0-F1
#
_entry.id   AF-A0A382E3J0-F1
#
_cell.length_a   1.000
_cell.length_b   1.000
_cell.length_c   1.000
_cell.angle_alpha   90.00
_cell.angle_beta   90.00
_cell.angle_gamma   90.00
#
_symmetry.space_group_name_H-M   'P 1'
#
loop_
_entity.id
_entity.type
_entity.pdbx_description
1 polymer ?
#
loop_
_entity_poly.entity_id
_entity_poly.type
_entity_poly.pdbx_seq_one_letter_code
_entity_poly.pdbx_strand_id
1 'polypeptide(L)'
;MFFLMSNLVYGGDELNKVYAEIEKEHKNFIKETKKIREQFKSLTGVTDSAEAMIIDHAIEEMNQVMEFAHESFKDNDLEMTAMTLDYIDRSLNDINHLVPKEFTNDLSVIDMSAMPEEDLQQIMETTQQMQVNKKEKLTTLVEGMTEIEQKGLNLFEVSKNLNEIGVETLNVEDIAKAVSEDPSLKAGVLEAVEKGVSPEDFSKQLETMAEAERLGIAESTAAVSEAAEAVGLVKNAMPSLETMQSDFFDADAHNAAMAELAADIASGDINSSISKAEAA
;
A
#
# COMPACT_ATOMS: atom_id res chain seq x y z
N MET A 1 -8.47 10.61 3.21
CA MET A 1 -8.62 11.95 3.85
C MET A 1 -10.06 12.38 3.62
N PHE A 2 -10.99 11.91 4.45
CA PHE A 2 -12.40 12.29 4.39
C PHE A 2 -12.57 13.66 5.07
N PHE A 3 -12.39 14.72 4.30
CA PHE A 3 -12.71 16.09 4.72
C PHE A 3 -13.41 16.83 3.58
N LEU A 4 -14.50 16.27 3.08
CA LEU A 4 -15.46 17.02 2.27
C LEU A 4 -16.86 16.73 2.78
N MET A 5 -17.73 17.73 2.67
CA MET A 5 -19.10 17.82 3.19
C MET A 5 -19.26 18.54 4.54
N SER A 6 -18.50 19.60 4.77
CA SER A 6 -19.04 20.75 5.52
C SER A 6 -19.98 21.51 4.60
N ASN A 7 -21.27 21.46 4.92
CA ASN A 7 -22.37 22.17 4.26
C ASN A 7 -22.01 23.62 3.89
N LEU A 8 -21.65 23.86 2.63
CA LEU A 8 -21.68 25.17 2.01
C LEU A 8 -22.74 25.12 0.92
N VAL A 9 -23.87 25.78 1.18
CA VAL A 9 -24.82 26.17 0.14
C VAL A 9 -24.10 27.21 -0.73
N TYR A 10 -23.33 26.73 -1.70
CA TYR A 10 -22.74 27.58 -2.72
C TYR A 10 -23.86 28.04 -3.66
N GLY A 11 -23.99 29.36 -3.85
CA GLY A 11 -24.86 29.91 -4.89
C GLY A 11 -24.37 29.45 -6.28
N GLY A 12 -25.27 29.37 -7.27
CA GLY A 12 -24.96 28.84 -8.60
C GLY A 12 -23.76 29.49 -9.30
N ASP A 13 -23.46 30.76 -9.01
CA ASP A 13 -22.28 31.46 -9.55
C ASP A 13 -20.95 30.99 -8.94
N GLU A 14 -20.92 30.59 -7.66
CA GLU A 14 -19.71 30.10 -7.01
C GLU A 14 -19.41 28.65 -7.40
N LEU A 15 -20.44 27.81 -7.49
CA LEU A 15 -20.33 26.44 -8.00
C LEU A 15 -19.78 26.40 -9.43
N ASN A 16 -20.26 27.30 -10.30
CA ASN A 16 -19.77 27.41 -11.67
C ASN A 16 -18.30 27.85 -11.75
N LYS A 17 -17.84 28.70 -10.82
CA LYS A 17 -16.41 29.08 -10.75
C LYS A 17 -15.55 27.89 -10.33
N VAL A 18 -15.99 27.12 -9.34
CA VAL A 18 -15.28 25.91 -8.89
C VAL A 18 -15.16 24.89 -10.03
N TYR A 19 -16.26 24.63 -10.76
CA TYR A 19 -16.21 23.75 -11.93
C TYR A 19 -15.24 24.26 -13.01
N ALA A 20 -15.25 25.56 -13.30
CA ALA A 20 -14.35 26.15 -14.28
C ALA A 20 -12.88 26.05 -13.86
N GLU A 21 -12.59 26.16 -12.57
CA GLU A 21 -11.24 26.00 -12.02
C GLU A 21 -10.78 24.54 -12.10
N ILE A 22 -11.64 23.58 -11.73
CA ILE A 22 -11.37 22.14 -11.85
C ILE A 22 -11.10 21.77 -13.32
N GLU A 23 -11.92 22.25 -14.25
CA GLU A 23 -11.72 21.99 -15.69
C GLU A 23 -10.39 22.56 -16.21
N LYS A 24 -10.01 23.74 -15.70
CA LYS A 24 -8.73 24.37 -16.04
C LYS A 24 -7.56 23.57 -15.48
N GLU A 25 -7.61 23.15 -14.23
CA GLU A 25 -6.54 22.35 -13.61
C GLU A 25 -6.42 20.96 -14.27
N HIS A 26 -7.53 20.32 -14.62
CA HIS A 26 -7.49 19.09 -15.39
C HIS A 26 -6.83 19.29 -16.77
N LYS A 27 -7.15 20.36 -17.50
CA LYS A 27 -6.47 20.67 -18.77
C LYS A 27 -4.96 20.89 -18.59
N ASN A 28 -4.56 21.53 -17.50
CA ASN A 28 -3.14 21.71 -17.16
C ASN A 28 -2.47 20.36 -16.88
N PHE A 29 -3.10 19.52 -16.05
CA PHE A 29 -2.64 18.18 -15.74
C PHE A 29 -2.40 17.37 -17.03
N ILE A 30 -3.39 17.27 -17.91
CA ILE A 30 -3.27 16.53 -19.18
C ILE A 30 -2.12 17.07 -20.04
N LYS A 31 -1.99 18.39 -20.13
CA LYS A 31 -0.95 19.04 -20.92
C LYS A 31 0.44 18.73 -20.36
N GLU A 32 0.65 18.89 -19.06
CA GLU A 32 1.96 18.64 -18.44
C GLU A 32 2.27 17.14 -18.44
N THR A 33 1.31 16.25 -18.15
CA THR A 33 1.51 14.79 -18.24
C THR A 33 1.90 14.36 -19.65
N LYS A 34 1.25 14.89 -20.69
CA LYS A 34 1.62 14.59 -22.09
C LYS A 34 3.03 15.07 -22.41
N LYS A 35 3.38 16.28 -21.98
CA LYS A 35 4.72 16.85 -22.18
C LYS A 35 5.79 16.02 -21.47
N ILE A 36 5.57 15.63 -20.22
CA ILE A 36 6.46 14.74 -19.46
C ILE A 36 6.62 13.41 -20.20
N ARG A 37 5.52 12.82 -20.70
CA ARG A 37 5.56 11.57 -21.48
C ARG A 37 6.37 11.70 -22.78
N GLU A 38 6.23 12.81 -23.50
CA GLU A 38 7.02 13.08 -24.71
C GLU A 38 8.50 13.26 -24.38
N GLN A 39 8.81 14.00 -23.30
CA GLN A 39 10.18 14.17 -22.81
C GLN A 39 10.78 12.82 -22.43
N PHE A 40 10.05 12.01 -21.67
CA PHE A 40 10.42 10.67 -21.24
C PHE A 40 10.76 9.76 -22.43
N LYS A 41 9.86 9.68 -23.44
CA LYS A 41 10.10 8.90 -24.68
C LYS A 41 11.28 9.40 -25.51
N SER A 42 11.66 10.67 -25.35
CA SER A 42 12.78 11.28 -26.08
C SER A 42 14.13 11.12 -25.36
N LEU A 43 14.13 10.63 -24.12
CA LEU A 43 15.35 10.33 -23.39
C LEU A 43 16.09 9.22 -24.16
N THR A 44 17.29 9.56 -24.62
CA THR A 44 18.21 8.61 -25.27
C THR A 44 19.43 8.46 -24.37
N GLY A 45 19.98 7.24 -24.29
CA GLY A 45 21.02 6.90 -23.33
C GLY A 45 20.48 6.26 -22.06
N VAL A 46 19.56 5.30 -22.21
CA VAL A 46 19.19 4.37 -21.14
C VAL A 46 20.49 3.84 -20.55
N THR A 47 20.74 4.17 -19.28
CA THR A 47 21.69 3.43 -18.49
C THR A 47 21.14 2.01 -18.42
N ASP A 48 21.91 1.02 -18.86
CA ASP A 48 21.55 -0.42 -18.84
C ASP A 48 21.31 -0.98 -17.41
N SER A 49 20.96 -0.15 -16.43
CA SER A 49 20.64 -0.58 -15.08
C SER A 49 19.25 -1.19 -15.04
N ALA A 50 19.13 -2.29 -14.32
CA ALA A 50 17.87 -3.01 -14.16
C ALA A 50 16.78 -2.08 -13.58
N GLU A 51 17.13 -1.23 -12.61
CA GLU A 51 16.22 -0.31 -11.94
C GLU A 51 15.61 0.72 -12.90
N ALA A 52 16.39 1.23 -13.86
CA ALA A 52 15.88 2.18 -14.85
C ALA A 52 14.89 1.50 -15.80
N MET A 53 15.17 0.26 -16.22
CA MET A 53 14.25 -0.52 -17.04
C MET A 53 12.95 -0.85 -16.31
N ILE A 54 13.02 -1.15 -15.01
CA ILE A 54 11.84 -1.39 -14.17
C ILE A 54 10.97 -0.13 -14.10
N ILE A 55 11.59 1.04 -13.83
CA ILE A 55 10.88 2.32 -13.80
C ILE A 55 10.22 2.60 -15.17
N ASP A 56 10.93 2.38 -16.27
CA ASP A 56 10.40 2.58 -17.62
C ASP A 56 9.15 1.72 -17.88
N HIS A 57 9.21 0.42 -17.58
CA HIS A 57 8.07 -0.49 -17.73
C HIS A 57 6.92 -0.15 -16.78
N ALA A 58 7.21 0.27 -15.55
CA ALA A 58 6.18 0.67 -14.59
C ALA A 58 5.42 1.91 -15.04
N ILE A 59 6.12 2.93 -15.56
CA ILE A 59 5.49 4.12 -16.13
C ILE A 59 4.69 3.78 -17.39
N GLU A 60 5.14 2.78 -18.16
CA GLU A 60 4.39 2.29 -19.32
C GLU A 60 3.06 1.64 -18.90
N GLU A 61 3.09 0.77 -17.90
CA GLU A 61 1.90 0.12 -17.33
C GLU A 61 0.92 1.15 -16.77
N MET A 62 1.40 2.20 -16.11
CA MET A 62 0.59 3.30 -15.57
C MET A 62 -0.09 4.18 -16.64
N ASN A 63 0.26 4.04 -17.94
CA ASN A 63 -0.39 4.82 -18.99
C ASN A 63 -1.88 4.50 -19.11
N GLN A 64 -2.28 3.23 -18.94
CA GLN A 64 -3.69 2.84 -19.01
C GLN A 64 -4.51 3.44 -17.86
N VAL A 65 -3.92 3.51 -16.66
CA VAL A 65 -4.55 4.11 -15.47
C VAL A 65 -4.74 5.61 -15.65
N MET A 66 -3.71 6.29 -16.17
CA MET A 66 -3.80 7.72 -16.50
C MET A 66 -4.82 8.02 -17.60
N GLU A 67 -4.95 7.14 -18.60
CA GLU A 67 -5.96 7.28 -19.65
C GLU A 67 -7.38 7.10 -19.10
N PHE A 68 -7.59 6.10 -18.24
CA PHE A 68 -8.86 5.87 -17.57
C PHE A 68 -9.29 7.04 -16.66
N ALA A 69 -8.35 7.64 -15.91
CA ALA A 69 -8.63 8.83 -15.11
C ALA A 69 -9.11 10.01 -15.98
N HIS A 70 -8.50 10.18 -17.15
CA HIS A 70 -8.87 11.22 -18.11
C HIS A 70 -10.23 10.96 -18.75
N GLU A 71 -10.54 9.71 -19.08
CA GLU A 71 -11.84 9.30 -19.61
C GLU A 71 -12.95 9.53 -18.57
N SER A 72 -12.73 9.06 -17.34
CA SER A 72 -13.65 9.28 -16.22
C SER A 72 -13.94 10.76 -15.99
N PHE A 73 -12.91 11.62 -16.04
CA PHE A 73 -13.10 13.06 -15.88
C PHE A 73 -13.91 13.67 -17.03
N LYS A 74 -13.66 13.26 -18.28
CA LYS A 74 -14.43 13.73 -19.45
C LYS A 74 -15.90 13.34 -19.37
N ASP A 75 -16.17 12.17 -18.83
CA ASP A 75 -17.52 11.66 -18.60
C ASP A 75 -18.19 12.30 -17.38
N ASN A 76 -17.49 13.23 -16.73
CA ASN A 76 -17.93 13.97 -15.54
C ASN A 76 -18.15 13.05 -14.33
N ASP A 77 -17.50 11.88 -14.34
CA ASP A 77 -17.48 10.92 -13.24
C ASP A 77 -16.34 11.28 -12.27
N LEU A 78 -16.60 12.28 -11.43
CA LEU A 78 -15.62 12.86 -10.52
C LEU A 78 -15.20 11.90 -9.41
N GLU A 79 -16.11 11.01 -9.00
CA GLU A 79 -15.86 9.99 -7.99
C GLU A 79 -14.87 8.95 -8.51
N MET A 80 -15.15 8.41 -9.71
CA MET A 80 -14.23 7.51 -10.41
C MET A 80 -12.88 8.14 -10.71
N THR A 81 -12.89 9.42 -11.10
CA THR A 81 -11.66 10.19 -11.32
C THR A 81 -10.84 10.27 -10.04
N ALA A 82 -11.47 10.59 -8.91
CA ALA A 82 -10.79 10.72 -7.62
C ALA A 82 -10.17 9.40 -7.16
N MET A 83 -10.91 8.28 -7.24
CA MET A 83 -10.38 6.96 -6.87
C MET A 83 -9.20 6.56 -7.78
N THR A 84 -9.30 6.82 -9.08
CA THR A 84 -8.23 6.50 -10.02
C THR A 84 -6.98 7.36 -9.75
N LEU A 85 -7.16 8.64 -9.41
CA LEU A 85 -6.05 9.53 -9.05
C LEU A 85 -5.38 9.13 -7.72
N ASP A 86 -6.15 8.63 -6.74
CA ASP A 86 -5.60 8.12 -5.48
C ASP A 86 -4.70 6.90 -5.72
N TYR A 87 -5.13 5.97 -6.59
CA TYR A 87 -4.29 4.87 -7.02
C TYR A 87 -3.04 5.34 -7.77
N ILE A 88 -3.16 6.33 -8.68
CA ILE A 88 -2.01 6.90 -9.41
C ILE A 88 -0.99 7.49 -8.43
N ASP A 89 -1.42 8.28 -7.45
CA ASP A 89 -0.54 8.90 -6.46
C ASP A 89 0.25 7.85 -5.68
N ARG A 90 -0.44 6.81 -5.21
CA ARG A 90 0.20 5.69 -4.50
C ARG A 90 1.21 4.95 -5.37
N SER A 91 0.80 4.50 -6.56
CA SER A 91 1.67 3.70 -7.43
C SER A 91 2.90 4.49 -7.89
N LEU A 92 2.76 5.79 -8.14
CA LEU A 92 3.92 6.64 -8.45
C LEU A 92 4.86 6.81 -7.24
N ASN A 93 4.32 6.88 -6.02
CA ASN A 93 5.15 6.89 -4.81
C ASN A 93 5.94 5.59 -4.66
N ASP A 94 5.30 4.44 -4.91
CA ASP A 94 5.95 3.13 -4.85
C ASP A 94 7.04 2.99 -5.93
N ILE A 95 6.77 3.42 -7.16
CA ILE A 95 7.78 3.50 -8.24
C ILE A 95 8.94 4.41 -7.84
N ASN A 96 8.65 5.54 -7.18
CA ASN A 96 9.67 6.49 -6.75
C ASN A 96 10.65 5.89 -5.72
N HIS A 97 10.27 4.84 -4.98
CA HIS A 97 11.21 4.15 -4.08
C HIS A 97 12.34 3.41 -4.82
N LEU A 98 12.18 3.11 -6.11
CA LEU A 98 13.22 2.53 -6.95
C LEU A 98 14.27 3.54 -7.40
N VAL A 99 14.00 4.84 -7.23
CA VAL A 99 14.97 5.90 -7.54
C VAL A 99 16.13 5.79 -6.55
N PRO A 100 17.40 5.68 -7.02
CA PRO A 100 18.53 5.49 -6.12
C PRO A 100 18.60 6.57 -5.04
N LYS A 101 18.82 6.14 -3.79
CA LYS A 101 18.80 7.03 -2.62
C LYS A 101 19.83 8.15 -2.69
N GLU A 102 20.88 8.01 -3.50
CA GLU A 102 21.87 9.05 -3.84
C GLU A 102 21.24 10.33 -4.40
N PHE A 103 20.01 10.23 -4.93
CA PHE A 103 19.21 11.35 -5.44
C PHE A 103 18.10 11.80 -4.48
N THR A 104 18.00 11.20 -3.29
CA THR A 104 16.97 11.49 -2.27
C THR A 104 17.62 11.90 -0.95
N ASN A 105 16.99 12.78 -0.18
CA ASN A 105 17.48 13.12 1.16
C ASN A 105 17.17 11.96 2.13
N ASP A 106 18.18 11.18 2.49
CA ASP A 106 18.06 10.11 3.49
C ASP A 106 18.03 10.71 4.91
N LEU A 107 16.89 10.58 5.58
CA LEU A 107 16.66 11.06 6.95
C LEU A 107 16.91 9.98 8.01
N SER A 108 17.34 8.77 7.64
CA SER A 108 17.60 7.65 8.57
C SER A 108 18.75 7.89 9.56
N VAL A 109 19.54 8.94 9.36
CA VAL A 109 20.65 9.37 10.22
C VAL A 109 20.25 10.27 11.39
N ILE A 110 18.95 10.53 11.59
CA ILE A 110 18.48 11.31 12.73
C ILE A 110 18.52 10.47 14.01
N ASP A 111 19.38 10.87 14.94
CA ASP A 111 19.47 10.25 16.27
C ASP A 111 18.28 10.66 17.14
N MET A 112 17.31 9.75 17.28
CA MET A 112 16.11 9.94 18.11
C MET A 112 16.39 9.84 19.62
N SER A 113 17.56 9.35 20.03
CA SER A 113 17.89 9.16 21.46
C SER A 113 18.15 10.46 22.22
N ALA A 114 18.33 11.58 21.51
CA ALA A 114 18.51 12.91 22.08
C ALA A 114 17.19 13.70 22.19
N MET A 115 16.06 13.14 21.77
CA MET A 115 14.78 13.84 21.79
C MET A 115 14.12 13.82 23.18
N PRO A 116 13.46 14.92 23.59
CA PRO A 116 12.63 14.95 24.79
C PRO A 116 11.53 13.87 24.77
N GLU A 117 11.23 13.29 25.93
CA GLU A 117 10.20 12.25 26.10
C GLU A 117 8.80 12.69 25.64
N GLU A 118 8.47 13.98 25.81
CA GLU A 118 7.22 14.57 25.32
C GLU A 118 7.15 14.61 23.77
N ASP A 119 8.26 14.90 23.10
CA ASP A 119 8.35 14.90 21.65
C ASP A 119 8.28 13.46 21.10
N LEU A 120 8.91 12.50 21.79
CA LEU A 120 8.80 11.07 21.47
C LEU A 120 7.37 10.56 21.62
N GLN A 121 6.67 10.95 22.68
CA GLN A 121 5.27 10.56 22.89
C GLN A 121 4.35 11.13 21.80
N GLN A 122 4.53 12.40 21.42
CA GLN A 122 3.78 12.98 20.30
C GLN A 122 4.09 12.29 18.97
N ILE A 123 5.36 11.90 18.72
CA ILE A 123 5.75 11.11 17.56
C ILE A 123 5.05 9.74 17.57
N MET A 124 4.99 9.06 18.71
CA MET A 124 4.30 7.77 18.86
C MET A 124 2.80 7.88 18.64
N GLU A 125 2.13 8.87 19.25
CA GLU A 125 0.70 9.11 19.05
C GLU A 125 0.40 9.45 17.59
N THR A 126 1.24 10.28 16.97
CA THR A 126 1.14 10.61 15.53
C THR A 126 1.37 9.35 14.68
N THR A 127 2.32 8.49 15.05
CA THR A 127 2.61 7.23 14.35
C THR A 127 1.43 6.26 14.42
N GLN A 128 0.81 6.11 15.59
CA GLN A 128 -0.39 5.28 15.76
C GLN A 128 -1.57 5.81 14.95
N GLN A 129 -1.82 7.13 14.98
CA GLN A 129 -2.83 7.74 14.13
C GLN A 129 -2.52 7.57 12.64
N MET A 130 -1.24 7.65 12.25
CA MET A 130 -0.80 7.35 10.89
C MET A 130 -1.04 5.90 10.50
N GLN A 131 -0.84 4.93 11.41
CA GLN A 131 -1.12 3.51 11.15
C GLN A 131 -2.62 3.24 10.97
N VAL A 132 -3.49 3.80 11.83
CA VAL A 132 -4.95 3.70 11.67
C VAL A 132 -5.37 4.32 10.34
N ASN A 133 -4.85 5.51 10.02
CA ASN A 133 -5.09 6.17 8.74
C ASN A 133 -4.58 5.35 7.54
N LYS A 134 -3.47 4.61 7.68
CA LYS A 134 -2.95 3.72 6.62
C LYS A 134 -3.90 2.54 6.36
N LYS A 135 -4.47 1.94 7.41
CA LYS A 135 -5.45 0.84 7.30
C LYS A 135 -6.73 1.31 6.61
N GLU A 136 -7.35 2.40 7.10
CA GLU A 136 -8.55 2.96 6.47
C GLU A 136 -8.31 3.35 5.01
N LYS A 137 -7.12 3.90 4.69
CA LYS A 137 -6.72 4.19 3.31
C LYS A 137 -6.57 2.93 2.46
N LEU A 138 -6.03 1.84 3.02
CA LEU A 138 -5.87 0.57 2.29
C LEU A 138 -7.23 -0.05 1.96
N THR A 139 -8.16 -0.11 2.93
CA THR A 139 -9.52 -0.61 2.70
C THR A 139 -10.26 0.23 1.67
N THR A 140 -10.21 1.56 1.81
CA THR A 140 -10.83 2.48 0.84
C THR A 140 -10.23 2.34 -0.57
N LEU A 141 -8.91 2.12 -0.66
CA LEU A 141 -8.24 1.90 -1.95
C LEU A 141 -8.72 0.59 -2.60
N VAL A 142 -8.79 -0.51 -1.85
CA VAL A 142 -9.25 -1.81 -2.35
C VAL A 142 -10.73 -1.78 -2.74
N GLU A 143 -11.55 -1.05 -2.01
CA GLU A 143 -12.93 -0.75 -2.38
C GLU A 143 -12.99 0.01 -3.71
N GLY A 144 -12.26 1.12 -3.82
CA GLY A 144 -12.20 1.90 -5.07
C GLY A 144 -11.67 1.11 -6.26
N MET A 145 -10.68 0.23 -6.06
CA MET A 145 -10.20 -0.68 -7.11
C MET A 145 -11.28 -1.65 -7.60
N THR A 146 -12.15 -2.11 -6.69
CA THR A 146 -13.30 -2.96 -7.03
C THR A 146 -14.33 -2.20 -7.86
N GLU A 147 -14.62 -0.95 -7.48
CA GLU A 147 -15.52 -0.09 -8.26
C GLU A 147 -14.95 0.25 -9.65
N ILE A 148 -13.64 0.49 -9.73
CA ILE A 148 -12.93 0.76 -10.99
C ILE A 148 -12.94 -0.46 -11.92
N GLU A 149 -12.83 -1.68 -11.38
CA GLU A 149 -12.97 -2.90 -12.18
C GLU A 149 -14.34 -3.00 -12.84
N GLN A 150 -15.42 -2.71 -12.09
CA GLN A 150 -16.78 -2.75 -12.63
C GLN A 150 -16.99 -1.76 -13.80
N LYS A 151 -16.13 -0.75 -13.91
CA LYS A 151 -16.12 0.25 -14.99
C LYS A 151 -15.16 -0.07 -16.13
N GLY A 152 -14.41 -1.17 -16.02
CA GLY A 152 -13.62 -1.74 -17.12
C GLY A 152 -12.11 -1.59 -17.01
N LEU A 153 -11.57 -1.10 -15.88
CA LEU A 153 -10.13 -1.11 -15.62
C LEU A 153 -9.81 -1.99 -14.41
N ASN A 154 -9.02 -3.05 -14.60
CA ASN A 154 -8.65 -3.94 -13.51
C ASN A 154 -7.35 -3.46 -12.83
N LEU A 155 -7.48 -2.67 -11.76
CA LEU A 155 -6.32 -2.19 -11.01
C LEU A 155 -5.61 -3.28 -10.20
N PHE A 156 -6.28 -4.41 -9.90
CA PHE A 156 -5.63 -5.55 -9.27
C PHE A 156 -4.62 -6.21 -10.22
N GLU A 157 -4.97 -6.31 -11.51
CA GLU A 157 -4.06 -6.76 -12.55
C GLU A 157 -2.90 -5.79 -12.76
N VAL A 158 -3.18 -4.47 -12.80
CA VAL A 158 -2.11 -3.44 -12.88
C VAL A 158 -1.13 -3.58 -11.71
N SER A 159 -1.63 -3.70 -10.48
CA SER A 159 -0.80 -3.91 -9.28
C SER A 159 0.02 -5.19 -9.38
N LYS A 160 -0.55 -6.27 -9.89
CA LYS A 160 0.18 -7.52 -10.13
C LYS A 160 1.30 -7.33 -11.15
N ASN A 161 1.02 -6.69 -12.28
CA ASN A 161 1.99 -6.43 -13.34
C ASN A 161 3.16 -5.57 -12.81
N LEU A 162 2.87 -4.54 -12.01
CA LEU A 162 3.88 -3.72 -11.34
C LEU A 162 4.78 -4.54 -10.40
N ASN A 163 4.20 -5.46 -9.60
CA ASN A 163 4.98 -6.36 -8.76
C ASN A 163 5.83 -7.35 -9.58
N GLU A 164 5.29 -7.90 -10.68
CA GLU A 164 6.01 -8.83 -11.55
C GLU A 164 7.24 -8.20 -12.22
N ILE A 165 7.20 -6.90 -12.50
CA ILE A 165 8.36 -6.15 -13.03
C ILE A 165 9.27 -5.62 -11.93
N GLY A 166 8.96 -5.83 -10.64
CA GLY A 166 9.85 -5.51 -9.51
C GLY A 166 9.57 -4.18 -8.80
N VAL A 167 8.39 -3.58 -8.99
CA VAL A 167 7.91 -2.48 -8.14
C VAL A 167 7.22 -3.09 -6.92
N GLU A 168 7.74 -2.82 -5.72
CA GLU A 168 7.10 -3.21 -4.47
C GLU A 168 5.85 -2.34 -4.25
N THR A 169 4.69 -2.83 -4.67
CA THR A 169 3.41 -2.13 -4.52
C THR A 169 2.35 -3.06 -3.93
N LEU A 170 1.08 -2.64 -3.96
CA LEU A 170 -0.05 -3.40 -3.43
C LEU A 170 -0.06 -4.84 -3.96
N ASN A 171 0.03 -5.81 -3.05
CA ASN A 171 0.11 -7.24 -3.37
C ASN A 171 -1.10 -8.02 -2.84
N VAL A 172 -1.11 -9.33 -3.10
CA VAL A 172 -2.21 -10.23 -2.70
C VAL A 172 -2.38 -10.26 -1.18
N GLU A 173 -1.30 -10.16 -0.41
CA GLU A 173 -1.34 -10.10 1.04
C GLU A 173 -2.02 -8.82 1.56
N ASP A 174 -1.67 -7.65 1.01
CA ASP A 174 -2.26 -6.37 1.36
C ASP A 174 -3.76 -6.33 1.04
N ILE A 175 -4.15 -6.87 -0.13
CA ILE A 175 -5.55 -6.95 -0.54
C ILE A 175 -6.33 -7.90 0.38
N ALA A 176 -5.76 -9.07 0.68
CA ALA A 176 -6.38 -10.02 1.61
C ALA A 176 -6.53 -9.40 3.01
N LYS A 177 -5.58 -8.56 3.44
CA LYS A 177 -5.67 -7.80 4.70
C LYS A 177 -6.83 -6.83 4.70
N ALA A 178 -6.98 -6.05 3.63
CA ALA A 178 -8.11 -5.13 3.49
C ALA A 178 -9.46 -5.86 3.57
N VAL A 179 -9.57 -7.03 2.92
CA VAL A 179 -10.77 -7.88 2.97
C VAL A 179 -11.01 -8.50 4.35
N SER A 180 -9.95 -8.79 5.10
CA SER A 180 -10.07 -9.26 6.48
C SER A 180 -10.60 -8.16 7.41
N GLU A 181 -10.08 -6.94 7.22
CA GLU A 181 -10.51 -5.75 7.98
C GLU A 181 -11.93 -5.30 7.61
N ASP A 182 -12.35 -5.46 6.35
CA ASP A 182 -13.73 -5.30 5.89
C ASP A 182 -14.21 -6.49 5.04
N PRO A 183 -14.87 -7.50 5.66
CA PRO A 183 -15.35 -8.69 4.97
C PRO A 183 -16.40 -8.42 3.88
N SER A 184 -17.00 -7.23 3.84
CA SER A 184 -17.98 -6.86 2.79
C SER A 184 -17.32 -6.76 1.40
N LEU A 185 -16.02 -6.45 1.36
CA LEU A 185 -15.25 -6.33 0.12
C LEU A 185 -14.98 -7.69 -0.56
N LYS A 186 -15.05 -8.79 0.20
CA LYS A 186 -14.64 -10.13 -0.25
C LYS A 186 -15.24 -10.54 -1.60
N ALA A 187 -16.53 -10.33 -1.78
CA ALA A 187 -17.21 -10.77 -3.00
C ALA A 187 -16.76 -9.99 -4.23
N GLY A 188 -16.68 -8.66 -4.12
CA GLY A 188 -16.26 -7.80 -5.23
C GLY A 188 -14.79 -7.99 -5.57
N VAL A 189 -13.93 -8.14 -4.56
CA VAL A 189 -12.50 -8.43 -4.77
C VAL A 189 -12.30 -9.79 -5.44
N LEU A 190 -12.99 -10.84 -5.00
CA LEU A 190 -12.89 -12.17 -5.64
C LEU A 190 -13.29 -12.11 -7.12
N GLU A 191 -14.38 -11.42 -7.45
CA GLU A 191 -14.81 -11.25 -8.85
C GLU A 191 -13.78 -10.47 -9.69
N ALA A 192 -13.23 -9.39 -9.13
CA ALA A 192 -12.25 -8.55 -9.82
C ALA A 192 -10.91 -9.29 -10.03
N VAL A 193 -10.49 -10.07 -9.03
CA VAL A 193 -9.30 -10.93 -9.10
C VAL A 193 -9.51 -12.05 -10.10
N GLU A 194 -10.67 -12.74 -10.13
CA GLU A 194 -10.95 -13.80 -11.11
C GLU A 194 -10.83 -13.35 -12.58
N LYS A 195 -11.12 -12.08 -12.86
CA LYS A 195 -11.07 -11.52 -14.22
C LYS A 195 -9.67 -11.13 -14.69
N GLY A 196 -8.66 -11.04 -13.82
CA GLY A 196 -7.31 -10.56 -14.17
C GLY A 196 -6.12 -11.22 -13.45
N VAL A 197 -6.37 -12.05 -12.43
CA VAL A 197 -5.36 -12.68 -11.55
C VAL A 197 -5.76 -14.15 -11.29
N SER A 198 -4.80 -15.04 -11.03
CA SER A 198 -5.12 -16.43 -10.68
C SER A 198 -5.91 -16.48 -9.35
N PRO A 199 -7.17 -16.95 -9.34
CA PRO A 199 -8.01 -16.91 -8.14
C PRO A 199 -7.57 -17.90 -7.05
N GLU A 200 -6.74 -18.89 -7.40
CA GLU A 200 -6.24 -19.92 -6.48
C GLU A 200 -5.28 -19.32 -5.44
N ASP A 201 -4.38 -18.43 -5.84
CA ASP A 201 -3.39 -17.81 -4.96
C ASP A 201 -4.06 -16.85 -3.97
N PHE A 202 -5.02 -16.06 -4.45
CA PHE A 202 -5.77 -15.13 -3.61
C PHE A 202 -6.67 -15.86 -2.59
N SER A 203 -7.34 -16.94 -3.01
CA SER A 203 -8.17 -17.75 -2.10
C SER A 203 -7.32 -18.41 -1.00
N LYS A 204 -6.15 -18.94 -1.35
CA LYS A 204 -5.20 -19.51 -0.38
C LYS A 204 -4.71 -18.44 0.60
N GLN A 205 -4.46 -17.22 0.15
CA GLN A 205 -4.05 -16.13 1.03
C GLN A 205 -5.17 -15.71 1.99
N LEU A 206 -6.41 -15.62 1.52
CA LEU A 206 -7.57 -15.37 2.39
C LEU A 206 -7.75 -16.45 3.47
N GLU A 207 -7.58 -17.72 3.11
CA GLU A 207 -7.61 -18.83 4.08
C GLU A 207 -6.46 -18.71 5.09
N THR A 208 -5.26 -18.34 4.64
CA THR A 208 -4.10 -18.07 5.49
C THR A 208 -4.39 -16.99 6.52
N MET A 209 -4.97 -15.87 6.09
CA MET A 209 -5.30 -14.75 6.98
C MET A 209 -6.43 -15.09 7.96
N ALA A 210 -7.49 -15.74 7.49
CA ALA A 210 -8.60 -16.16 8.34
C ALA A 210 -8.14 -17.16 9.42
N GLU A 211 -7.24 -18.09 9.07
CA GLU A 211 -6.68 -19.04 10.03
C GLU A 211 -5.71 -18.35 11.01
N ALA A 212 -4.89 -17.42 10.53
CA ALA A 212 -4.00 -16.63 11.38
C ALA A 212 -4.79 -15.77 12.39
N GLU A 213 -5.90 -15.16 11.98
CA GLU A 213 -6.79 -14.44 12.90
C GLU A 213 -7.46 -15.38 13.90
N ARG A 214 -7.98 -16.51 13.45
CA ARG A 214 -8.60 -17.53 14.32
C ARG A 214 -7.64 -17.99 15.42
N LEU A 215 -6.35 -18.07 15.11
CA LEU A 215 -5.29 -18.51 16.00
C LEU A 215 -4.61 -17.37 16.77
N GLY A 216 -4.99 -16.10 16.57
CA GLY A 216 -4.34 -14.94 17.20
C GLY A 216 -2.93 -14.62 16.67
N ILE A 217 -2.49 -15.31 15.61
CA ILE A 217 -1.17 -15.17 14.99
C ILE A 217 -1.06 -13.85 14.22
N ALA A 218 -2.15 -13.40 13.59
CA ALA A 218 -2.18 -12.12 12.87
C ALA A 218 -1.81 -10.95 13.79
N GLU A 219 -2.31 -10.95 15.02
CA GLU A 219 -2.02 -9.92 16.03
C GLU A 219 -0.56 -10.01 16.50
N SER A 220 -0.10 -11.21 16.86
CA SER A 220 1.24 -11.40 17.43
C SER A 220 2.36 -11.12 16.41
N THR A 221 2.15 -11.50 15.14
CA THR A 221 3.09 -11.21 14.04
C THR A 221 3.10 -9.73 13.64
N ALA A 222 1.94 -9.06 13.64
CA ALA A 222 1.87 -7.62 13.41
C ALA A 222 2.66 -6.82 14.46
N ALA A 223 2.57 -7.21 15.74
CA ALA A 223 3.35 -6.58 16.82
C ALA A 223 4.87 -6.72 16.61
N VAL A 224 5.33 -7.87 16.09
CA VAL A 224 6.76 -8.08 15.75
C VAL A 224 7.17 -7.23 14.55
N SER A 225 6.37 -7.19 13.48
CA SER A 225 6.67 -6.37 12.31
C SER A 225 6.71 -4.89 12.65
N GLU A 226 5.81 -4.40 13.51
CA GLU A 226 5.83 -3.02 14.00
C GLU A 226 7.10 -2.71 14.80
N ALA A 227 7.47 -3.58 15.75
CA ALA A 227 8.69 -3.41 16.52
C ALA A 227 9.93 -3.44 15.61
N ALA A 228 9.94 -4.30 14.59
CA ALA A 228 11.02 -4.41 13.62
C ALA A 228 11.12 -3.14 12.73
N GLU A 229 10.00 -2.63 12.21
CA GLU A 229 9.97 -1.40 11.41
C GLU A 229 10.50 -0.21 12.19
N ALA A 230 10.19 -0.10 13.48
CA ALA A 230 10.69 0.96 14.36
C ALA A 230 12.23 0.99 14.47
N VAL A 231 12.89 -0.15 14.23
CA VAL A 231 14.37 -0.28 14.22
C VAL A 231 14.94 -0.49 12.81
N GLY A 232 14.14 -0.29 11.76
CA GLY A 232 14.57 -0.41 10.36
C GLY A 232 14.77 -1.85 9.88
N LEU A 233 14.20 -2.84 10.56
CA LEU A 233 14.20 -4.24 10.17
C LEU A 233 12.85 -4.60 9.51
N VAL A 234 12.89 -5.32 8.39
CA VAL A 234 11.69 -5.93 7.79
C VAL A 234 11.70 -7.41 8.12
N LYS A 235 10.72 -7.87 8.89
CA LYS A 235 10.54 -9.30 9.20
C LYS A 235 9.10 -9.71 8.93
N ASN A 236 8.94 -10.64 8.00
CA ASN A 236 7.68 -11.34 7.80
C ASN A 236 7.71 -12.61 8.66
N ALA A 237 6.93 -12.63 9.74
CA ALA A 237 6.94 -13.71 10.73
C ALA A 237 5.72 -14.65 10.63
N MET A 238 4.86 -14.44 9.62
CA MET A 238 3.64 -15.21 9.46
C MET A 238 3.94 -16.66 9.04
N PRO A 239 3.49 -17.68 9.80
CA PRO A 239 3.58 -19.08 9.40
C PRO A 239 2.76 -19.35 8.13
N SER A 240 3.09 -20.42 7.40
CA SER A 240 2.26 -20.85 6.27
C SER A 240 0.93 -21.46 6.73
N LEU A 241 -0.10 -21.42 5.88
CA LEU A 241 -1.39 -22.08 6.16
C LEU A 241 -1.22 -23.57 6.53
N GLU A 242 -0.38 -24.29 5.81
CA GLU A 242 -0.05 -25.69 6.07
C GLU A 242 0.56 -25.89 7.46
N THR A 243 1.39 -24.94 7.92
CA THR A 243 1.96 -24.95 9.26
C THR A 243 0.86 -24.71 10.30
N MET A 244 0.01 -23.70 10.08
CA MET A 244 -1.08 -23.35 11.02
C MET A 244 -2.11 -24.47 11.17
N GLN A 245 -2.39 -25.22 10.10
CA GLN A 245 -3.34 -26.34 10.10
C GLN A 245 -2.74 -27.66 10.61
N SER A 246 -1.44 -27.70 10.91
CA SER A 246 -0.77 -28.91 11.39
C SER A 246 -1.18 -29.24 12.82
N ASP A 247 -1.49 -30.51 13.09
CA ASP A 247 -1.75 -31.02 14.45
C ASP A 247 -0.57 -30.82 15.41
N PHE A 248 0.63 -30.56 14.89
CA PHE A 248 1.85 -30.33 15.65
C PHE A 248 2.16 -28.85 15.92
N PHE A 249 1.36 -27.94 15.36
CA PHE A 249 1.56 -26.51 15.55
C PHE A 249 0.82 -26.03 16.79
N ASP A 250 1.59 -25.48 17.74
CA ASP A 250 1.06 -24.88 18.97
C ASP A 250 0.99 -23.36 18.79
N ALA A 251 -0.22 -22.87 18.49
CA ALA A 251 -0.47 -21.45 18.26
C ALA A 251 -0.24 -20.61 19.53
N ASP A 252 -0.55 -21.13 20.71
CA ASP A 252 -0.37 -20.41 21.97
C ASP A 252 1.12 -20.22 22.26
N ALA A 253 1.93 -21.28 22.06
CA ALA A 253 3.37 -21.21 22.18
C ALA A 253 3.99 -20.25 21.14
N HIS A 254 3.52 -20.29 19.90
CA HIS A 254 3.96 -19.36 18.84
C HIS A 254 3.67 -17.91 19.21
N ASN A 255 2.44 -17.60 19.63
CA ASN A 255 2.03 -16.24 20.00
C ASN A 255 2.83 -15.71 21.20
N ALA A 256 3.09 -16.56 22.20
CA ALA A 256 3.95 -16.20 23.34
C ALA A 256 5.39 -15.85 22.88
N ALA A 257 5.96 -16.64 21.98
CA ALA A 257 7.29 -16.39 21.43
C ALA A 257 7.36 -15.11 20.59
N MET A 258 6.31 -14.81 19.81
CA MET A 258 6.23 -13.55 19.04
C MET A 258 6.10 -12.34 19.97
N ALA A 259 5.33 -12.43 21.05
CA ALA A 259 5.23 -11.36 22.04
C ALA A 259 6.57 -11.08 22.75
N GLU A 260 7.33 -12.13 23.10
CA GLU A 260 8.69 -11.99 23.65
C GLU A 260 9.63 -11.34 22.63
N LEU A 261 9.59 -11.79 21.37
CA LEU A 261 10.39 -11.22 20.30
C LEU A 261 10.10 -9.73 20.05
N ALA A 262 8.83 -9.33 20.04
CA ALA A 262 8.45 -7.92 19.87
C ALA A 262 9.00 -7.05 21.02
N ALA A 263 8.92 -7.55 22.26
CA ALA A 263 9.47 -6.87 23.44
C ALA A 263 11.01 -6.76 23.40
N ASP A 264 11.70 -7.81 22.94
CA ASP A 264 13.16 -7.83 22.79
C ASP A 264 13.62 -6.82 21.73
N ILE A 265 12.93 -6.75 20.58
CA ILE A 265 13.23 -5.77 19.53
C ILE A 265 13.02 -4.35 20.04
N ALA A 266 11.90 -4.09 20.72
CA ALA A 266 11.58 -2.77 21.27
C ALA A 266 12.56 -2.31 22.36
N SER A 267 13.21 -3.24 23.07
CA SER A 267 14.18 -2.93 24.13
C SER A 267 15.64 -2.85 23.65
N GLY A 268 15.92 -3.20 22.39
CA GLY A 268 17.27 -3.20 21.81
C GLY A 268 18.15 -4.37 22.25
N ASP A 269 17.59 -5.40 22.89
CA ASP A 269 18.32 -6.58 23.40
C ASP A 269 18.37 -7.74 22.38
N ILE A 270 18.56 -7.42 21.10
CA ILE A 270 18.55 -8.39 19.98
C ILE A 270 19.63 -9.49 20.14
N ASN A 271 20.64 -9.26 20.98
CA ASN A 271 21.78 -10.15 21.14
C ASN A 271 21.57 -11.29 22.16
N SER A 272 20.54 -11.21 23.03
CA SER A 272 20.36 -12.21 24.10
C SER A 272 19.54 -13.44 23.68
N SER A 273 18.63 -13.30 22.70
CA SER A 273 17.68 -14.33 22.30
C SER A 273 18.14 -15.23 21.13
N ILE A 274 19.03 -14.76 20.24
CA ILE A 274 19.67 -15.64 19.22
C ILE A 274 20.44 -16.79 19.89
N SER A 275 21.02 -16.54 21.06
CA SER A 275 21.77 -17.55 21.82
C SER A 275 20.88 -18.63 22.47
N LYS A 276 19.57 -18.40 22.61
CA LYS A 276 18.63 -19.38 23.19
C LYS A 276 17.96 -20.26 22.14
N ALA A 277 17.76 -19.75 20.93
CA ALA A 277 17.16 -20.50 19.83
C ALA A 277 18.11 -21.55 19.21
N GLU A 278 19.44 -21.36 19.32
CA GLU A 278 20.44 -22.36 18.89
C GLU A 278 20.74 -23.44 19.95
N ALA A 279 20.13 -23.36 21.14
CA ALA A 279 20.39 -24.25 22.27
C ALA A 279 19.23 -25.22 22.60
N ALA A 280 18.18 -25.27 21.78
CA ALA A 280 17.06 -26.21 21.89
C ALA A 280 16.90 -27.01 20.60
#